data_AF-A0A4Y6I6K0-F1
#
_entry.id   AF-A0A4Y6I6K0-F1
#
_cell.length_a   1.000
_cell.length_b   1.000
_cell.length_c   1.000
_cell.angle_alpha   90.00
_cell.angle_beta   90.00
_cell.angle_gamma   90.00
#
_symmetry.space_group_name_H-M   'P 1'
#
loop_
_entity.id
_entity.type
_entity.pdbx_description
1 polymer ?
#
loop_
_entity_poly.entity_id
_entity_poly.type
_entity_poly.pdbx_seq_one_letter_code
_entity_poly.pdbx_strand_id
1 'polypeptide(L)'
;MGTLVKARCNDCQASYNYVFGVPNDLRPFRVFLMLFIRSQKNLFVWDNFVSVMNSELELDINFQLKSDQEKNEILNQNFKSVQAFFSDEEKKALTTNILMKAELNSYPVFKVNDDPKYRQIFNVPLLRFDFIDGSSYQRKYGKHVYYVQVSEDQRYLTCPRCNRLSAGYLSETEV
;
A
#
# COMPACT_ATOMS: atom_id res chain seq x y z
N MET A 1 -10.16 3.13 -4.48
CA MET A 1 -9.95 2.71 -5.88
C MET A 1 -8.58 3.20 -6.30
N GLY A 2 -7.87 2.45 -7.12
CA GLY A 2 -6.62 2.90 -7.70
C GLY A 2 -6.90 3.70 -8.98
N THR A 3 -5.94 4.52 -9.35
CA THR A 3 -6.01 5.34 -10.55
C THR A 3 -4.67 5.30 -11.28
N LEU A 4 -4.68 4.96 -12.56
CA LEU A 4 -3.56 5.11 -13.47
C LEU A 4 -3.64 6.45 -14.21
N VAL A 5 -2.71 7.35 -13.94
CA VAL A 5 -2.54 8.63 -14.62
C VAL A 5 -1.40 8.52 -15.63
N LYS A 6 -1.69 8.83 -16.90
CA LYS A 6 -0.67 8.95 -17.96
C LYS A 6 -0.33 10.42 -18.14
N ALA A 7 0.97 10.74 -18.20
CA ALA A 7 1.43 12.10 -18.42
C ALA A 7 2.65 12.13 -19.34
N ARG A 8 2.90 13.26 -20.00
CA ARG A 8 4.08 13.49 -20.84
C ARG A 8 4.82 14.75 -20.39
N CYS A 9 6.14 14.63 -20.23
CA CYS A 9 7.01 15.74 -19.86
C CYS A 9 7.10 16.77 -20.98
N ASN A 10 6.80 18.03 -20.69
CA ASN A 10 6.93 19.12 -21.65
C ASN A 10 8.39 19.45 -21.97
N ASP A 11 9.33 19.13 -21.08
CA ASP A 11 10.75 19.42 -21.28
C ASP A 11 11.47 18.32 -22.07
N CYS A 12 11.40 17.09 -21.57
CA CYS A 12 12.14 15.96 -22.13
C CYS A 12 11.31 15.06 -23.04
N GLN A 13 10.02 15.40 -23.23
CA GLN A 13 9.07 14.72 -24.13
C GLN A 13 8.78 13.25 -23.81
N ALA A 14 9.31 12.73 -22.69
CA ALA A 14 9.11 11.37 -22.23
C ALA A 14 7.73 11.19 -21.58
N SER A 15 7.13 10.01 -21.75
CA SER A 15 5.85 9.63 -21.18
C SER A 15 6.01 8.75 -19.95
N TYR A 16 5.15 8.93 -18.96
CA TYR A 16 5.20 8.23 -17.68
C TYR A 16 3.79 7.81 -17.25
N ASN A 17 3.76 6.72 -16.49
CA ASN A 17 2.57 6.16 -15.87
C ASN A 17 2.71 6.31 -14.35
N TYR A 18 1.71 6.91 -13.71
CA TYR A 18 1.66 7.13 -12.26
C TYR A 18 0.43 6.42 -11.71
N VAL A 19 0.62 5.57 -10.70
CA VAL A 19 -0.52 4.94 -10.03
C VAL A 19 -0.75 5.63 -8.70
N PHE A 20 -1.97 6.10 -8.45
CA PHE A 20 -2.40 6.72 -7.20
C PHE A 20 -3.50 5.89 -6.54
N GLY A 21 -3.73 6.11 -5.24
CA GLY A 21 -4.83 5.51 -4.50
C GLY A 21 -4.51 4.12 -3.93
N VAL A 22 -5.53 3.28 -3.79
CA VAL A 22 -5.38 1.93 -3.21
C VAL A 22 -5.60 0.88 -4.31
N PRO A 23 -4.53 0.43 -4.98
CA PRO A 23 -4.61 -0.65 -5.97
C PRO A 23 -5.05 -1.96 -5.32
N ASN A 24 -5.56 -2.88 -6.16
CA ASN A 24 -6.23 -4.11 -5.70
C ASN A 24 -5.32 -5.05 -4.91
N ASP A 25 -4.02 -5.01 -5.19
CA ASP A 25 -2.97 -5.74 -4.49
C ASP A 25 -2.80 -5.33 -3.02
N LEU A 26 -3.15 -4.10 -2.65
CA LEU A 26 -3.10 -3.63 -1.26
C LEU A 26 -4.37 -3.95 -0.45
N ARG A 27 -5.44 -4.44 -1.09
CA ARG A 27 -6.71 -4.76 -0.41
C ARG A 27 -6.54 -5.79 0.72
N PRO A 28 -5.80 -6.90 0.56
CA PRO A 28 -5.63 -7.88 1.64
C PRO A 28 -5.02 -7.27 2.92
N PHE A 29 -4.03 -6.38 2.78
CA PHE A 29 -3.40 -5.71 3.92
C PHE A 29 -4.33 -4.69 4.58
N ARG A 30 -5.17 -4.02 3.79
CA ARG A 30 -6.22 -3.14 4.34
C ARG A 30 -7.24 -3.92 5.15
N VAL A 31 -7.69 -5.08 4.66
CA VAL A 31 -8.59 -5.98 5.40
C VAL A 31 -7.91 -6.44 6.68
N PHE A 32 -6.65 -6.91 6.60
CA PHE A 32 -5.88 -7.31 7.77
C PHE A 32 -5.83 -6.21 8.85
N LEU A 33 -5.55 -4.97 8.48
CA LEU A 33 -5.51 -3.84 9.42
C LEU A 33 -6.88 -3.55 10.03
N MET A 34 -7.97 -3.66 9.27
CA MET A 34 -9.32 -3.52 9.82
C MET A 34 -9.64 -4.61 10.84
N LEU A 35 -9.24 -5.86 10.57
CA LEU A 35 -9.41 -6.97 11.51
C LEU A 35 -8.56 -6.80 12.75
N PHE A 36 -7.34 -6.27 12.59
CA PHE A 36 -6.47 -5.93 13.71
C PHE A 36 -7.13 -4.88 14.62
N ILE A 37 -7.69 -3.81 14.03
CA ILE A 37 -8.41 -2.76 14.77
C ILE A 37 -9.67 -3.32 15.47
N ARG A 38 -10.41 -4.23 14.84
CA ARG A 38 -11.63 -4.79 15.44
C ARG A 38 -11.35 -5.80 16.54
N SER A 39 -10.39 -6.69 16.31
CA SER A 39 -10.08 -7.79 17.24
C SER A 39 -9.14 -7.39 18.37
N GLN A 40 -8.27 -6.40 18.14
CA GLN A 40 -7.19 -6.01 19.05
C GLN A 40 -6.32 -7.20 19.51
N LYS A 41 -6.21 -8.23 18.65
CA LYS A 41 -5.37 -9.42 18.87
C LYS A 41 -4.10 -9.33 18.06
N ASN A 42 -3.04 -9.99 18.53
CA ASN A 42 -1.83 -10.17 17.74
C ASN A 42 -2.09 -11.14 16.57
N LEU A 43 -2.47 -10.59 15.41
CA LEU A 43 -2.73 -11.35 14.19
C LEU A 43 -1.44 -11.77 13.43
N PHE A 44 -0.25 -11.50 13.98
CA PHE A 44 1.00 -12.07 13.49
C PHE A 44 1.29 -13.46 14.09
N VAL A 45 0.43 -13.94 14.99
CA VAL A 45 0.41 -15.33 15.47
C VAL A 45 -0.60 -16.11 14.65
N TRP A 46 -0.18 -17.25 14.09
CA TRP A 46 -0.98 -18.07 13.17
C TRP A 46 -2.36 -18.42 13.74
N ASP A 47 -2.44 -18.93 14.97
CA ASP A 47 -3.70 -19.36 15.57
C ASP A 47 -4.69 -18.20 15.75
N ASN A 48 -4.19 -17.03 16.16
CA ASN A 48 -5.00 -15.82 16.25
C ASN A 48 -5.49 -15.36 14.87
N PHE A 49 -4.59 -15.39 13.87
CA PHE A 49 -4.92 -15.02 12.50
C PHE A 49 -6.02 -15.91 11.93
N VAL A 50 -5.87 -17.24 12.00
CA VAL A 50 -6.84 -18.20 11.50
C VAL A 50 -8.18 -18.06 12.21
N SER A 51 -8.17 -17.95 13.55
CA SER A 51 -9.38 -17.76 14.33
C SER A 51 -10.18 -16.52 13.89
N VAL A 52 -9.50 -15.38 13.73
CA VAL A 52 -10.16 -14.12 13.34
C VAL A 52 -10.57 -14.15 11.86
N MET A 53 -9.72 -14.63 10.96
CA MET A 53 -10.04 -14.72 9.53
C MET A 53 -11.21 -15.66 9.27
N ASN A 54 -11.28 -16.82 9.94
CA ASN A 54 -12.41 -17.73 9.80
C ASN A 54 -13.70 -17.06 10.25
N SER A 55 -13.72 -16.36 11.39
CA SER A 55 -14.92 -15.66 11.86
C SER A 55 -15.43 -14.58 10.89
N GLU A 56 -14.54 -13.99 10.09
CA GLU A 56 -14.91 -12.98 9.10
C GLU A 56 -15.32 -13.60 7.76
N LEU A 57 -14.76 -14.77 7.42
CA LEU A 57 -15.07 -15.52 6.19
C LEU A 57 -16.21 -16.54 6.36
N GLU A 58 -16.76 -16.68 7.57
CA GLU A 58 -17.94 -17.51 7.86
C GLU A 58 -19.15 -17.12 7.01
N LEU A 59 -19.24 -15.85 6.62
CA LEU A 59 -20.34 -15.31 5.79
C LEU A 59 -20.04 -15.34 4.29
N ASP A 60 -18.81 -15.67 3.87
CA ASP A 60 -18.43 -15.74 2.46
C ASP A 60 -18.76 -17.13 1.88
N ILE A 61 -19.87 -17.22 1.15
CA ILE A 61 -20.33 -18.45 0.50
C ILE A 61 -19.24 -19.06 -0.39
N ASN A 62 -18.45 -18.25 -1.11
CA ASN A 62 -17.40 -18.77 -1.99
C ASN A 62 -16.25 -19.39 -1.20
N PHE A 63 -15.94 -18.84 -0.01
CA PHE A 63 -14.97 -19.45 0.89
C PHE A 63 -15.54 -20.72 1.51
N GLN A 64 -16.79 -20.71 1.95
CA GLN A 64 -17.44 -21.86 2.60
C GLN A 64 -17.53 -23.10 1.69
N LEU A 65 -17.75 -22.90 0.38
CA LEU A 65 -17.82 -23.98 -0.61
C LEU A 65 -16.47 -24.65 -0.93
N LYS A 66 -15.35 -24.11 -0.47
CA LYS A 66 -14.02 -24.71 -0.67
C LYS A 66 -13.78 -25.87 0.29
N SER A 67 -12.94 -26.81 -0.14
CA SER A 67 -12.44 -27.87 0.74
C SER A 67 -11.58 -27.32 1.88
N ASP A 68 -11.47 -28.06 2.99
CA ASP A 68 -10.65 -27.64 4.14
C ASP A 68 -9.17 -27.48 3.76
N GLN A 69 -8.68 -28.28 2.81
CA GLN A 69 -7.33 -28.14 2.28
C GLN A 69 -7.15 -26.79 1.56
N GLU A 70 -8.05 -26.45 0.64
CA GLU A 70 -7.99 -25.18 -0.10
C GLU A 70 -8.13 -23.97 0.82
N LYS A 71 -9.03 -24.04 1.82
CA LYS A 71 -9.19 -23.00 2.83
C LYS A 71 -7.89 -22.76 3.58
N ASN A 72 -7.25 -23.84 4.06
CA ASN A 72 -5.97 -23.75 4.77
C ASN A 72 -4.84 -23.21 3.88
N GLU A 73 -4.79 -23.60 2.61
CA GLU A 73 -3.82 -23.07 1.66
C GLU A 73 -3.99 -21.56 1.45
N ILE A 74 -5.22 -21.08 1.28
CA ILE A 74 -5.54 -19.66 1.15
C ILE A 74 -5.12 -18.89 2.40
N LEU A 75 -5.50 -19.37 3.59
CA LEU A 75 -5.16 -18.73 4.86
C LEU A 75 -3.63 -18.66 5.05
N ASN A 76 -2.92 -19.73 4.70
CA ASN A 76 -1.46 -19.80 4.80
C ASN A 76 -0.78 -18.80 3.84
N GLN A 77 -1.25 -18.71 2.60
CA GLN A 77 -0.74 -17.74 1.63
C GLN A 77 -0.99 -16.29 2.09
N ASN A 78 -2.18 -16.01 2.61
CA ASN A 78 -2.52 -14.69 3.13
C ASN A 78 -1.65 -14.33 4.34
N PHE A 79 -1.47 -15.25 5.28
CA PHE A 79 -0.62 -15.04 6.44
C PHE A 79 0.84 -14.78 6.06
N LYS A 80 1.40 -15.59 5.14
CA LYS A 80 2.76 -15.37 4.62
C LYS A 80 2.90 -14.01 3.94
N SER A 81 1.90 -13.61 3.16
CA SER A 81 1.90 -12.31 2.48
C SER A 81 1.90 -11.15 3.49
N VAL A 82 1.07 -11.24 4.53
CA VAL A 82 1.04 -10.27 5.64
C VAL A 82 2.39 -10.23 6.35
N GLN A 83 2.96 -11.39 6.69
CA GLN A 83 4.27 -11.48 7.36
C GLN A 83 5.39 -10.83 6.54
N ALA A 84 5.34 -10.94 5.21
CA ALA A 84 6.34 -10.35 4.32
C ALA A 84 6.12 -8.84 4.09
N PHE A 85 4.88 -8.36 4.16
CA PHE A 85 4.54 -6.97 3.87
C PHE A 85 4.90 -5.99 5.00
N PHE A 86 4.70 -6.39 6.26
CA PHE A 86 5.00 -5.55 7.41
C PHE A 86 6.45 -5.74 7.86
N SER A 87 7.14 -4.65 8.17
CA SER A 87 8.47 -4.69 8.76
C SER A 87 8.42 -5.14 10.23
N ASP A 88 9.57 -5.54 10.79
CA ASP A 88 9.63 -5.92 12.21
C ASP A 88 9.29 -4.75 13.15
N GLU A 89 9.65 -3.52 12.75
CA GLU A 89 9.26 -2.30 13.46
C GLU A 89 7.74 -2.12 13.47
N GLU A 90 7.08 -2.36 12.34
CA GLU A 90 5.63 -2.25 12.20
C GLU A 90 4.90 -3.33 13.00
N LYS A 91 5.38 -4.57 12.91
CA LYS A 91 4.86 -5.69 13.71
C LYS A 91 4.96 -5.37 15.19
N LYS A 92 6.10 -4.83 15.63
CA LYS A 92 6.30 -4.41 17.02
C LYS A 92 5.34 -3.28 17.41
N ALA A 93 5.22 -2.24 16.59
CA ALA A 93 4.33 -1.12 16.87
C ALA A 93 2.86 -1.57 17.04
N LEU A 94 2.39 -2.46 16.14
CA LEU A 94 1.05 -3.02 16.16
C LEU A 94 0.79 -3.96 17.35
N THR A 95 1.78 -4.72 17.80
CA THR A 95 1.61 -5.72 18.86
C THR A 95 1.80 -5.17 20.26
N THR A 96 2.39 -3.97 20.40
CA THR A 96 2.65 -3.34 21.70
C THR A 96 1.64 -2.26 22.06
N ASN A 97 0.86 -1.76 21.10
CA ASN A 97 -0.08 -0.66 21.29
C ASN A 97 -1.47 -1.01 20.75
N ILE A 98 -2.51 -0.38 21.30
CA ILE A 98 -3.88 -0.52 20.81
C ILE A 98 -4.04 0.38 19.57
N LEU A 99 -4.23 -0.25 18.41
CA LEU A 99 -4.38 0.44 17.13
C LEU A 99 -5.80 1.01 17.01
N MET A 100 -5.91 2.34 16.89
CA MET A 100 -7.20 3.02 16.74
C MET A 100 -7.55 3.24 15.27
N LYS A 101 -6.56 3.64 14.47
CA LYS A 101 -6.73 3.97 13.06
C LYS A 101 -5.52 3.51 12.26
N ALA A 102 -5.77 3.03 11.05
CA ALA A 102 -4.72 2.76 10.08
C ALA A 102 -5.09 3.34 8.71
N GLU A 103 -4.09 3.89 8.02
CA GLU A 103 -4.20 4.36 6.64
C GLU A 103 -3.18 3.60 5.79
N LEU A 104 -3.62 3.07 4.66
CA LEU A 104 -2.79 2.38 3.70
C LEU A 104 -3.12 2.91 2.30
N ASN A 105 -2.12 3.50 1.64
CA ASN A 105 -2.24 4.06 0.29
C ASN A 105 -1.04 3.63 -0.55
N SER A 106 -1.18 3.59 -1.87
CA SER A 106 -0.07 3.47 -2.81
C SER A 106 0.27 4.85 -3.36
N TYR A 107 1.56 5.15 -3.44
CA TYR A 107 2.03 6.45 -3.91
C TYR A 107 3.14 6.28 -4.96
N PRO A 108 3.12 7.03 -6.06
CA PRO A 108 4.15 6.95 -7.09
C PRO A 108 5.41 7.70 -6.65
N VAL A 109 6.55 7.07 -6.86
CA VAL A 109 7.87 7.55 -6.49
C VAL A 109 8.89 7.22 -7.57
N PHE A 110 10.08 7.82 -7.50
CA PHE A 110 11.25 7.40 -8.28
C PHE A 110 12.53 7.54 -7.45
N LYS A 111 13.60 6.88 -7.87
CA LYS A 111 14.91 7.00 -7.21
C LYS A 111 15.71 8.16 -7.78
N VAL A 112 16.18 9.06 -6.93
CA VAL A 112 16.98 10.22 -7.39
C VAL A 112 18.42 9.89 -7.71
N ASN A 113 18.96 8.79 -7.16
CA ASN A 113 20.34 8.40 -7.43
C ASN A 113 20.53 7.70 -8.77
N ASP A 114 19.45 7.20 -9.36
CA ASP A 114 19.51 6.58 -10.68
C ASP A 114 19.81 7.67 -11.73
N ASP A 115 20.53 7.30 -12.78
CA ASP A 115 20.78 8.19 -13.92
C ASP A 115 19.43 8.77 -14.40
N PRO A 116 19.31 10.11 -14.53
CA PRO A 116 18.08 10.77 -14.97
C PRO A 116 17.42 10.15 -16.21
N LYS A 117 18.20 9.62 -17.15
CA LYS A 117 17.67 8.98 -18.38
C LYS A 117 16.96 7.66 -18.11
N TYR A 118 17.32 6.96 -17.04
CA TYR A 118 16.81 5.63 -16.69
C TYR A 118 15.86 5.61 -15.50
N ARG A 119 15.61 6.76 -14.86
CA ARG A 119 14.66 6.87 -13.74
C ARG A 119 13.26 6.43 -14.18
N GLN A 120 12.71 5.48 -13.44
CA GLN A 120 11.36 4.96 -13.63
C GLN A 120 10.47 5.32 -12.45
N ILE A 121 9.17 5.49 -12.74
CA ILE A 121 8.14 5.54 -11.72
C ILE A 121 7.89 4.13 -11.22
N PHE A 122 7.84 3.99 -9.90
CA PHE A 122 7.31 2.81 -9.23
C PHE A 122 6.43 3.25 -8.08
N ASN A 123 5.72 2.30 -7.49
CA ASN A 123 4.77 2.56 -6.42
C ASN A 123 5.31 2.03 -5.10
N VAL A 124 5.07 2.78 -4.04
CA VAL A 124 5.37 2.36 -2.67
C VAL A 124 4.13 2.45 -1.79
N PRO A 125 3.90 1.45 -0.92
CA PRO A 125 2.81 1.51 0.05
C PRO A 125 3.12 2.47 1.21
N LEU A 126 2.40 3.58 1.28
CA LEU A 126 2.39 4.47 2.44
C LEU A 126 1.48 3.91 3.52
N LEU A 127 2.03 3.78 4.73
CA LEU A 127 1.35 3.20 5.87
C LEU A 127 1.45 4.15 7.07
N ARG A 128 0.32 4.39 7.72
CA ARG A 128 0.23 5.17 8.95
C ARG A 128 -0.62 4.45 9.98
N PHE A 129 -0.18 4.46 11.22
CA PHE A 129 -0.91 3.96 12.38
C PHE A 129 -1.09 5.10 13.38
N ASP A 130 -2.29 5.24 13.93
CA ASP A 130 -2.56 6.10 15.07
C ASP A 130 -3.04 5.22 16.24
N PHE A 131 -2.41 5.38 17.40
CA PHE A 131 -2.61 4.53 18.59
C PHE A 131 -3.40 5.26 19.69
N ILE A 132 -3.95 4.49 20.63
CA ILE A 132 -4.79 5.03 21.71
C ILE A 132 -4.07 6.01 22.65
N ASP A 133 -2.76 5.84 22.81
CA ASP A 133 -1.90 6.69 23.65
C ASP A 133 -1.56 8.03 22.98
N GLY A 134 -2.08 8.26 21.77
CA GLY A 134 -1.81 9.45 20.96
C GLY A 134 -0.52 9.36 20.14
N SER A 135 0.25 8.28 20.25
CA SER A 135 1.41 8.06 19.40
C SER A 135 0.99 7.68 17.97
N SER A 136 1.89 7.91 17.02
CA SER A 136 1.67 7.56 15.62
C SER A 136 2.92 6.96 15.00
N TYR A 137 2.74 5.96 14.15
CA TYR A 137 3.78 5.42 13.29
C TYR A 137 3.50 5.81 11.84
N GLN A 138 4.54 6.14 11.09
CA GLN A 138 4.45 6.34 9.65
C GLN A 138 5.63 5.64 8.97
N ARG A 139 5.32 4.79 7.98
CA ARG A 139 6.33 4.11 7.19
C ARG A 139 7.17 5.11 6.41
N LYS A 140 8.50 5.01 6.58
CA LYS A 140 9.48 5.88 5.92
C LYS A 140 10.25 5.10 4.87
N TYR A 141 10.50 5.75 3.75
CA TYR A 141 11.36 5.24 2.69
C TYR A 141 12.70 5.96 2.70
N GLY A 142 13.73 5.32 2.14
CA GLY A 142 15.10 5.85 2.16
C GLY A 142 15.21 7.24 1.52
N LYS A 143 16.25 7.99 1.90
CA LYS A 143 16.51 9.38 1.45
C LYS A 143 16.58 9.57 -0.07
N HIS A 144 16.72 8.49 -0.83
CA HIS A 144 16.83 8.50 -2.28
C HIS A 144 15.50 8.20 -3.00
N VAL A 145 14.41 7.98 -2.26
CA VAL A 145 13.07 7.82 -2.82
C VAL A 145 12.39 9.19 -2.83
N TYR A 146 12.08 9.69 -4.02
CA TYR A 146 11.39 10.96 -4.22
C TYR A 146 9.91 10.72 -4.52
N TYR A 147 9.04 11.37 -3.77
CA TYR A 147 7.60 11.33 -3.95
C TYR A 147 7.17 12.24 -5.08
N VAL A 148 6.46 11.69 -6.07
CA VAL A 148 5.94 12.50 -7.18
C VAL A 148 5.01 13.56 -6.62
N GLN A 149 5.34 14.82 -6.89
CA GLN A 149 4.47 15.94 -6.54
C GLN A 149 3.46 16.15 -7.66
N VAL A 150 2.29 16.66 -7.27
CA VAL A 150 1.22 17.07 -8.17
C VAL A 150 1.02 18.57 -7.95
N SER A 151 0.88 19.33 -9.03
CA SER A 151 0.57 20.77 -8.95
C SER A 151 -0.80 21.00 -8.31
N GLU A 152 -1.02 22.20 -7.77
CA GLU A 152 -2.28 22.56 -7.10
C GLU A 152 -3.51 22.44 -8.02
N ASP A 153 -3.33 22.78 -9.30
CA ASP A 153 -4.36 22.64 -10.34
C ASP A 153 -4.51 21.20 -10.89
N GLN A 154 -3.71 20.27 -10.37
CA GLN A 154 -3.65 18.85 -10.75
C GLN A 154 -3.30 18.59 -12.22
N ARG A 155 -2.77 19.59 -12.94
CA ARG A 155 -2.43 19.46 -14.37
C ARG A 155 -1.02 18.92 -14.61
N TYR A 156 -0.13 19.05 -13.63
CA TYR A 156 1.27 18.70 -13.75
C TYR A 156 1.73 17.76 -12.65
N LEU A 157 2.58 16.81 -13.03
CA LEU A 157 3.26 15.89 -12.13
C LEU A 157 4.78 16.07 -12.22
N THR A 158 5.50 15.64 -11.18
CA THR A 158 6.96 15.60 -11.21
C THR A 158 7.44 14.63 -12.29
N CYS A 159 8.20 15.13 -13.26
CA CYS A 159 8.91 14.30 -14.22
C CYS A 159 10.14 13.63 -13.55
N PRO A 160 10.29 12.30 -13.57
CA PRO A 160 11.45 11.62 -12.98
C PRO A 160 12.79 12.06 -13.55
N ARG A 161 12.82 12.29 -14.86
CA ARG A 161 14.04 12.66 -15.59
C ARG A 161 14.44 14.12 -15.34
N CYS A 162 13.48 15.04 -15.34
CA CYS A 162 13.73 16.47 -15.15
C CYS A 162 13.74 16.90 -13.68
N ASN A 163 13.20 16.06 -12.79
CA ASN A 163 13.06 16.30 -11.35
C ASN A 163 12.34 17.63 -11.01
N ARG A 164 11.29 17.96 -11.79
CA ARG A 164 10.46 19.15 -11.60
C ARG A 164 9.03 18.90 -12.11
N LEU A 165 8.09 19.75 -11.71
CA LEU A 165 6.70 19.73 -12.17
C LEU A 165 6.63 20.12 -13.65
N SER A 166 6.71 19.14 -14.55
CA SER A 166 6.64 19.38 -15.99
C SER A 166 5.99 18.26 -16.79
N ALA A 167 5.56 17.17 -16.15
CA ALA A 167 4.78 16.14 -16.80
C ALA A 167 3.30 16.54 -16.84
N GLY A 168 2.83 16.99 -18.01
CA GLY A 168 1.44 17.38 -18.23
C GLY A 168 0.53 16.15 -18.32
N TYR A 169 -0.58 16.21 -17.59
CA TYR A 169 -1.63 15.18 -17.59
C TYR A 169 -2.16 14.93 -19.01
N LEU A 170 -2.35 13.65 -19.37
CA LEU A 170 -2.94 13.23 -20.64
C LEU A 170 -4.26 12.50 -20.46
N SER A 171 -4.29 11.50 -19.57
CA SER A 171 -5.48 10.66 -19.36
C SER A 171 -5.43 9.95 -18.02
N GLU A 172 -6.59 9.53 -17.54
CA GLU A 172 -6.80 8.77 -16.31
C GLU A 172 -7.60 7.49 -16.60
N THR A 173 -7.30 6.42 -15.89
CA THR A 173 -8.06 5.16 -15.98
C THR A 173 -8.10 4.51 -14.60
N GLU A 174 -9.27 4.04 -14.19
CA GLU A 174 -9.44 3.31 -12.93
C GLU A 174 -8.70 1.96 -12.96
N VAL A 175 -8.05 1.61 -11.84
CA VAL A 175 -7.29 0.36 -11.67
C VAL A 175 -7.51 -0.29 -10.29
#